data_AF-S5M211-F1
#
_entry.id   AF-S5M211-F1
#
_cell.length_a   1.000
_cell.length_b   1.000
_cell.length_c   1.000
_cell.angle_alpha   90.00
_cell.angle_beta   90.00
_cell.angle_gamma   90.00
#
_symmetry.space_group_name_H-M   'P 1'
#
loop_
_entity.id
_entity.type
_entity.pdbx_description
1 polymer ?
#
loop_
_entity_poly.entity_id
_entity_poly.type
_entity_poly.pdbx_seq_one_letter_code
_entity_poly.pdbx_strand_id
1 'polypeptide(L)'
;MLRFSRTLSNVGIYLVLILLTNIMIFSILLISIKTLMDKSYEFLWKFGQWLQNNLDSSLTTIQNIGVLILIGSLIAFAVLIFNLILVNSRKASLQRIGYIIGIIAGGFGLIISILPAIIFGSSNGDKLTMLVSLIFFLLMGLNNSLILTGSIFGMFFAKTLVDNYEKKSKS
;
A
#
# COMPACT_ATOMS: atom_id res chain seq x y z
N MET A 1 -17.28 -20.84 0.78
CA MET A 1 -16.73 -19.83 1.72
C MET A 1 -15.22 -19.63 1.61
N LEU A 2 -14.36 -20.66 1.78
CA LEU A 2 -12.90 -20.49 1.67
C LEU A 2 -12.43 -19.92 0.32
N ARG A 3 -12.99 -20.41 -0.81
CA ARG A 3 -12.67 -19.88 -2.14
C ARG A 3 -13.03 -18.39 -2.28
N PHE A 4 -14.19 -18.01 -1.75
CA PHE A 4 -14.66 -16.62 -1.77
C PHE A 4 -13.75 -15.70 -0.95
N SER A 5 -13.37 -16.10 0.27
CA SER A 5 -12.41 -15.35 1.09
C SER A 5 -11.05 -15.17 0.40
N ARG A 6 -10.52 -16.25 -0.20
CA ARG A 6 -9.24 -16.19 -0.92
C ARG A 6 -9.33 -15.24 -2.13
N THR A 7 -10.43 -15.29 -2.87
CA THR A 7 -10.68 -14.36 -3.98
C THR A 7 -10.76 -12.92 -3.48
N LEU A 8 -11.52 -12.65 -2.41
CA LEU A 8 -11.68 -11.30 -1.86
C LEU A 8 -10.34 -10.72 -1.39
N SER A 9 -9.54 -11.53 -0.68
CA SER A 9 -8.20 -11.14 -0.22
C SER A 9 -7.25 -10.91 -1.40
N ASN A 10 -7.24 -11.79 -2.40
CA ASN A 10 -6.36 -11.64 -3.57
C ASN A 10 -6.73 -10.39 -4.39
N VAL A 11 -8.03 -10.16 -4.62
CA VAL A 11 -8.52 -8.96 -5.33
C VAL A 11 -8.12 -7.70 -4.58
N GLY A 12 -8.31 -7.67 -3.25
CA GLY A 12 -7.84 -6.55 -2.42
C GLY A 12 -6.33 -6.33 -2.53
N ILE A 13 -5.53 -7.39 -2.43
CA ILE A 13 -4.06 -7.31 -2.56
C ILE A 13 -3.66 -6.78 -3.95
N TYR A 14 -4.26 -7.29 -5.02
CA TYR A 14 -3.94 -6.82 -6.38
C TYR A 14 -4.29 -5.35 -6.60
N LEU A 15 -5.43 -4.88 -6.08
CA LEU A 15 -5.83 -3.47 -6.17
C LEU A 15 -4.86 -2.56 -5.40
N VAL A 16 -4.42 -2.97 -4.20
CA VAL A 16 -3.43 -2.21 -3.44
C VAL A 16 -2.06 -2.22 -4.13
N LEU A 17 -1.64 -3.34 -4.73
CA LEU A 17 -0.39 -3.43 -5.49
C LEU A 17 -0.38 -2.46 -6.68
N ILE A 18 -1.46 -2.39 -7.46
CA ILE A 18 -1.58 -1.44 -8.59
C ILE A 18 -1.46 0.02 -8.09
N LEU A 19 -2.12 0.35 -6.98
CA LEU A 19 -2.02 1.68 -6.35
C LEU A 19 -0.59 2.00 -5.90
N LEU A 20 0.08 1.05 -5.24
CA LEU A 20 1.48 1.17 -4.81
C LEU A 20 2.43 1.38 -5.99
N THR A 21 2.23 0.68 -7.11
CA THR A 21 3.03 0.88 -8.32
C THR A 21 2.91 2.30 -8.85
N ASN A 22 1.70 2.87 -8.89
CA ASN A 22 1.50 4.25 -9.33
C ASN A 22 2.15 5.27 -8.37
N ILE A 23 2.04 5.04 -7.05
CA ILE A 23 2.70 5.88 -6.03
C ILE A 23 4.22 5.81 -6.18
N MET A 24 4.77 4.62 -6.44
CA MET A 24 6.21 4.42 -6.63
C MET A 24 6.74 5.17 -7.86
N ILE A 25 6.01 5.13 -8.98
CA ILE A 25 6.35 5.91 -10.20
C ILE A 25 6.40 7.41 -9.87
N PHE A 26 5.39 7.91 -9.15
CA PHE A 26 5.35 9.31 -8.73
C PHE A 26 6.52 9.67 -7.80
N SER A 27 6.88 8.77 -6.87
CA SER A 27 8.04 8.93 -5.98
C SER A 27 9.37 9.03 -6.73
N ILE A 28 9.56 8.19 -7.75
CA ILE A 28 10.77 8.21 -8.60
C ILE A 28 10.86 9.52 -9.37
N LEU A 29 9.73 10.03 -9.89
CA LEU A 29 9.68 11.34 -10.53
C LEU A 29 10.11 12.45 -9.55
N LEU A 30 9.58 12.46 -8.33
CA LEU A 30 9.94 13.46 -7.31
C LEU A 30 11.43 13.43 -6.95
N ILE A 31 12.01 12.24 -6.79
CA ILE A 31 13.45 12.08 -6.51
C ILE A 31 14.28 12.59 -7.69
N SER A 32 13.82 12.32 -8.91
CA SER A 32 14.54 12.64 -10.14
C SER A 32 14.50 14.12 -10.48
N ILE A 33 13.50 14.90 -10.03
CA ILE A 33 13.38 16.35 -10.28
C ILE A 33 14.65 17.10 -9.90
N LYS A 34 15.23 16.82 -8.73
CA LYS A 34 16.46 17.49 -8.29
C LYS A 34 17.64 17.20 -9.22
N THR A 35 17.86 15.92 -9.53
CA THR A 35 18.96 15.50 -10.41
C THR A 35 18.79 16.01 -11.84
N LEU A 36 17.54 16.16 -12.28
CA LEU A 36 17.20 16.73 -13.59
C LEU A 36 17.50 18.23 -13.61
N MET A 37 17.09 18.97 -12.57
CA MET A 37 17.41 20.40 -12.40
C MET A 37 18.90 20.67 -12.32
N ASP A 38 19.66 19.83 -11.62
CA ASP A 38 21.10 19.99 -11.46
C ASP A 38 21.89 19.74 -12.76
N LYS A 39 21.32 18.99 -13.73
CA LYS A 39 22.03 18.54 -14.95
C LYS A 39 21.55 19.20 -16.25
N SER A 40 20.41 19.90 -16.27
CA SER A 40 19.89 20.54 -17.48
C SER A 40 20.47 21.95 -17.72
N TYR A 41 21.60 21.99 -18.45
CA TYR A 41 22.16 23.02 -19.35
C TYR A 41 22.02 24.54 -19.07
N GLU A 42 23.18 25.21 -19.16
CA GLU A 42 23.55 26.64 -19.07
C GLU A 42 22.50 27.75 -19.29
N PHE A 43 21.42 27.54 -20.05
CA PHE A 43 20.35 28.54 -20.19
C PHE A 43 19.45 28.60 -18.95
N LEU A 44 19.31 27.48 -18.22
CA LEU A 44 18.65 27.41 -16.92
C LEU A 44 19.53 27.91 -15.77
N TRP A 45 20.79 28.29 -15.98
CA TRP A 45 21.69 28.65 -14.87
C TRP A 45 21.26 29.93 -14.13
N LYS A 46 20.79 30.96 -14.85
CA LYS A 46 20.31 32.21 -14.20
C LYS A 46 18.93 32.06 -13.58
N PHE A 47 18.04 31.29 -14.21
CA PHE A 47 16.73 30.93 -13.66
C PHE A 47 16.86 29.95 -12.49
N GLY A 48 17.83 29.04 -12.60
CA GLY A 48 18.24 28.02 -11.65
C GLY A 48 18.91 28.64 -10.43
N GLN A 49 19.80 29.62 -10.55
CA GLN A 49 20.31 30.37 -9.39
C GLN A 49 19.20 31.17 -8.68
N TRP A 50 18.24 31.72 -9.42
CA TRP A 50 17.08 32.40 -8.85
C TRP A 50 16.14 31.41 -8.13
N LEU A 51 15.92 30.21 -8.68
CA LEU A 51 15.18 29.12 -8.05
C LEU A 51 15.93 28.53 -6.85
N GLN A 52 17.21 28.21 -6.99
CA GLN A 52 18.08 27.57 -6.02
C GLN A 52 18.19 28.40 -4.73
N ASN A 53 18.36 29.72 -4.87
CA ASN A 53 18.36 30.65 -3.73
C ASN A 53 17.00 30.73 -3.00
N ASN A 54 15.88 30.38 -3.65
CA ASN A 54 14.55 30.39 -3.04
C ASN A 54 14.01 28.99 -2.67
N LEU A 55 14.55 27.91 -3.24
CA LEU A 55 13.96 26.57 -3.20
C LEU A 55 14.92 25.46 -2.75
N ASP A 56 16.19 25.71 -2.45
CA ASP A 56 17.12 24.64 -2.04
C ASP A 56 16.64 23.84 -0.81
N SER A 57 16.09 24.53 0.19
CA SER A 57 15.48 23.88 1.36
C SER A 57 14.20 23.10 0.99
N SER A 58 13.39 23.65 0.09
CA SER A 58 12.12 23.05 -0.35
C SER A 58 12.32 21.84 -1.27
N LEU A 59 13.27 21.91 -2.21
CA LEU A 59 13.64 20.82 -3.12
C LEU A 59 14.25 19.64 -2.36
N THR A 60 15.09 19.92 -1.36
CA THR A 60 15.65 18.86 -0.50
C THR A 60 14.55 18.22 0.35
N THR A 61 13.58 18.99 0.81
CA THR A 61 12.40 18.47 1.53
C THR A 61 11.53 17.60 0.64
N ILE A 62 11.25 18.02 -0.60
CA ILE A 62 10.50 17.23 -1.60
C ILE A 62 11.23 15.92 -1.93
N GLN A 63 12.54 15.98 -2.12
CA GLN A 63 13.37 14.80 -2.35
C GLN A 63 13.27 13.82 -1.17
N ASN A 64 13.41 14.32 0.06
CA ASN A 64 13.32 13.49 1.27
C ASN A 64 11.93 12.86 1.44
N ILE A 65 10.86 13.60 1.18
CA ILE A 65 9.49 13.07 1.17
C ILE A 65 9.36 11.96 0.12
N GLY A 66 9.90 12.19 -1.08
CA GLY A 66 9.92 11.18 -2.15
C GLY A 66 10.70 9.91 -1.75
N VAL A 67 11.83 10.03 -1.07
CA VAL A 67 12.59 8.87 -0.56
C VAL A 67 11.79 8.12 0.50
N LEU A 68 11.14 8.82 1.42
CA LEU A 68 10.36 8.23 2.51
C LEU A 68 9.15 7.46 1.96
N ILE A 69 8.43 8.05 0.99
CA ILE A 69 7.33 7.41 0.28
C ILE A 69 7.82 6.17 -0.49
N LEU A 70 8.96 6.26 -1.18
CA LEU A 70 9.54 5.14 -1.92
C LEU A 70 9.86 3.95 -1.00
N ILE A 71 10.58 4.19 0.10
CA ILE A 71 10.93 3.15 1.07
C ILE A 71 9.66 2.54 1.68
N GLY A 72 8.70 3.36 2.09
CA GLY A 72 7.42 2.88 2.61
C GLY A 72 6.66 2.02 1.61
N SER A 73 6.65 2.42 0.33
CA SER A 73 5.98 1.66 -0.73
C SER A 73 6.65 0.31 -1.00
N LEU A 74 7.98 0.24 -0.98
CA LEU A 74 8.74 -1.02 -1.15
C LEU A 74 8.47 -2.00 -0.01
N ILE A 75 8.45 -1.52 1.23
CA ILE A 75 8.13 -2.36 2.39
C ILE A 75 6.71 -2.90 2.26
N ALA A 76 5.74 -2.05 1.95
CA ALA A 76 4.35 -2.47 1.76
C ALA A 76 4.22 -3.51 0.63
N PHE A 77 4.92 -3.30 -0.49
CA PHE A 77 4.95 -4.22 -1.63
C PHE A 77 5.48 -5.61 -1.23
N ALA A 78 6.60 -5.66 -0.49
CA ALA A 78 7.17 -6.91 0.01
C ALA A 78 6.21 -7.65 0.95
N VAL A 79 5.58 -6.93 1.89
CA VAL A 79 4.60 -7.49 2.83
C VAL A 79 3.39 -8.07 2.10
N LEU A 80 2.86 -7.37 1.09
CA LEU A 80 1.71 -7.84 0.31
C LEU A 80 2.02 -9.07 -0.55
N ILE A 81 3.20 -9.12 -1.18
CA ILE A 81 3.65 -10.31 -1.91
C ILE A 81 3.81 -11.49 -0.97
N PHE A 82 4.47 -11.29 0.17
CA PHE A 82 4.66 -12.34 1.16
C PHE A 82 3.31 -12.87 1.67
N ASN A 83 2.36 -11.97 1.94
CA ASN A 83 1.00 -12.33 2.30
C ASN A 83 0.31 -13.16 1.20
N LEU A 84 0.42 -12.74 -0.06
CA LEU A 84 -0.17 -13.45 -1.20
C LEU A 84 0.39 -14.88 -1.33
N ILE A 85 1.70 -15.07 -1.12
CA ILE A 85 2.34 -16.39 -1.11
C ILE A 85 1.75 -17.27 0.01
N LEU A 86 1.61 -16.71 1.22
CA LEU A 86 1.10 -17.44 2.38
C LEU A 86 -0.37 -17.82 2.24
N VAL A 87 -1.23 -16.88 1.84
CA VAL A 87 -2.67 -17.12 1.60
C VAL A 87 -2.89 -18.14 0.49
N ASN A 88 -2.02 -18.17 -0.52
CA ASN A 88 -2.07 -19.15 -1.61
C ASN A 88 -1.39 -20.50 -1.32
N SER A 89 -0.67 -20.62 -0.21
CA SER A 89 0.00 -21.87 0.19
C SER A 89 -0.97 -23.06 0.30
N ARG A 90 -0.47 -24.29 0.14
CA ARG A 90 -1.26 -25.52 0.31
C ARG A 90 -1.36 -25.97 1.77
N LYS A 91 -0.42 -25.54 2.64
CA LYS A 91 -0.38 -25.90 4.06
C LYS A 91 -1.35 -25.02 4.86
N ALA A 92 -2.23 -25.63 5.64
CA ALA A 92 -3.24 -24.91 6.43
C ALA A 92 -2.63 -23.95 7.46
N SER A 93 -1.51 -24.32 8.08
CA SER A 93 -0.79 -23.47 9.02
C SER A 93 -0.23 -22.19 8.37
N LEU A 94 0.39 -22.33 7.19
CA LEU A 94 0.91 -21.18 6.43
C LEU A 94 -0.22 -20.27 5.93
N GLN A 95 -1.36 -20.83 5.53
CA GLN A 95 -2.54 -20.04 5.16
C GLN A 95 -3.06 -19.20 6.33
N ARG A 96 -3.13 -19.76 7.54
CA ARG A 96 -3.55 -19.01 8.73
C ARG A 96 -2.61 -17.85 9.07
N ILE A 97 -1.29 -18.09 8.97
CA ILE A 97 -0.30 -17.02 9.14
C ILE A 97 -0.50 -15.93 8.09
N GLY A 98 -0.76 -16.30 6.83
CA GLY A 98 -1.13 -15.36 5.77
C GLY A 98 -2.36 -14.52 6.13
N TYR A 99 -3.44 -15.16 6.57
CA TYR A 99 -4.65 -14.43 6.98
C TYR A 99 -4.43 -13.53 8.19
N ILE A 100 -3.62 -13.93 9.18
CA ILE A 100 -3.25 -13.06 10.31
C ILE A 100 -2.48 -11.83 9.82
N ILE A 101 -1.50 -12.03 8.93
CA ILE A 101 -0.74 -10.93 8.31
C ILE A 101 -1.68 -10.02 7.50
N GLY A 102 -2.66 -10.59 6.79
CA GLY A 102 -3.67 -9.84 6.06
C GLY A 102 -4.60 -9.02 6.95
N ILE A 103 -4.98 -9.53 8.13
CA ILE A 103 -5.75 -8.77 9.12
C ILE A 103 -4.91 -7.59 9.63
N ILE A 104 -3.64 -7.81 9.97
CA ILE A 104 -2.75 -6.75 10.46
C ILE A 104 -2.52 -5.70 9.37
N ALA A 105 -2.17 -6.13 8.16
CA ALA A 105 -1.90 -5.24 7.04
C ALA A 105 -3.14 -4.46 6.59
N GLY A 106 -4.29 -5.12 6.46
CA GLY A 106 -5.56 -4.47 6.14
C GLY A 106 -6.04 -3.52 7.23
N GLY A 107 -5.84 -3.88 8.50
CA GLY A 107 -6.17 -3.04 9.66
C GLY A 107 -5.31 -1.79 9.73
N PHE A 108 -3.99 -1.93 9.60
CA PHE A 108 -3.08 -0.78 9.50
C PHE A 108 -3.40 0.10 8.29
N GLY A 109 -3.65 -0.50 7.13
CA GLY A 109 -4.02 0.23 5.92
C GLY A 109 -5.32 1.03 6.07
N LEU A 110 -6.31 0.49 6.78
CA LEU A 110 -7.54 1.21 7.13
C LEU A 110 -7.28 2.40 8.05
N ILE A 111 -6.46 2.24 9.10
CA ILE A 111 -6.09 3.34 10.00
C ILE A 111 -5.39 4.46 9.21
N ILE A 112 -4.45 4.10 8.33
CA ILE A 112 -3.75 5.04 7.45
C ILE A 112 -4.72 5.75 6.50
N SER A 113 -5.75 5.06 6.01
CA SER A 113 -6.73 5.68 5.11
C SER A 113 -7.62 6.73 5.78
N ILE A 114 -7.80 6.65 7.10
CA ILE A 114 -8.67 7.55 7.88
C ILE A 114 -7.87 8.74 8.47
N LEU A 115 -6.55 8.63 8.56
CA LEU A 115 -5.64 9.68 9.04
C LEU A 115 -5.90 11.07 8.42
N PRO A 116 -6.09 11.22 7.09
CA PRO A 116 -6.43 12.51 6.50
C PRO A 116 -7.73 13.11 7.07
N ALA A 117 -8.76 12.28 7.26
CA ALA A 117 -10.04 12.71 7.83
C ALA A 117 -9.91 13.14 9.30
N ILE A 118 -9.03 12.50 10.08
CA ILE A 118 -8.78 12.86 11.48
C ILE A 118 -8.00 14.18 11.58
N ILE A 119 -6.97 14.34 10.75
CA ILE A 119 -6.09 15.53 10.77
C ILE A 119 -6.85 16.75 10.26
N PHE A 120 -7.56 16.62 9.13
CA PHE A 120 -8.21 17.75 8.45
C PHE A 120 -9.69 17.94 8.83
N GLY A 121 -10.34 16.97 9.47
CA GLY A 121 -11.72 17.09 9.92
C GLY A 121 -11.91 17.92 11.20
N SER A 122 -10.82 18.25 11.90
CA SER A 122 -10.84 19.09 13.11
C SER A 122 -10.74 20.59 12.84
N SER A 123 -10.21 20.98 11.68
CA SER A 123 -10.31 22.36 11.19
C SER A 123 -11.62 22.49 10.41
N ASN A 124 -12.26 23.66 10.41
CA ASN A 124 -13.46 23.94 9.60
C ASN A 124 -13.15 23.71 8.11
N GLY A 125 -13.29 22.46 7.68
CA GLY A 125 -12.58 21.93 6.50
C GLY A 125 -13.14 22.49 5.21
N ASP A 126 -12.26 23.09 4.42
CA ASP A 126 -12.55 23.44 3.03
C ASP A 126 -13.14 22.22 2.29
N LYS A 127 -14.13 22.45 1.42
CA LYS A 127 -14.77 21.38 0.62
C LYS A 127 -13.74 20.51 -0.12
N LEU A 128 -12.58 21.08 -0.44
CA LEU A 128 -11.44 20.41 -1.07
C LEU A 128 -10.78 19.38 -0.14
N THR A 129 -10.56 19.67 1.15
CA THR A 129 -9.94 18.73 2.09
C THR A 129 -10.87 17.58 2.44
N MET A 130 -12.19 17.84 2.48
CA MET A 130 -13.22 16.80 2.62
C MET A 130 -13.23 15.87 1.41
N LEU A 131 -13.17 16.42 0.18
CA LEU A 131 -13.10 15.64 -1.06
C LEU A 131 -11.82 14.79 -1.12
N VAL A 132 -10.66 15.36 -0.79
CA VAL A 132 -9.37 14.64 -0.78
C VAL A 132 -9.39 13.50 0.24
N SER A 133 -9.90 13.75 1.46
CA SER A 133 -10.01 12.71 2.49
C SER A 133 -10.94 11.58 2.06
N LEU A 134 -12.05 11.92 1.39
CA LEU A 134 -13.03 10.94 0.91
C LEU A 134 -12.48 10.10 -0.27
N ILE A 135 -11.74 10.72 -1.19
CA ILE A 135 -11.02 10.00 -2.25
C ILE A 135 -9.95 9.07 -1.66
N PHE A 136 -9.21 9.54 -0.67
CA PHE A 136 -8.18 8.72 -0.01
C PHE A 136 -8.80 7.52 0.72
N PHE A 137 -9.92 7.73 1.41
CA PHE A 137 -10.67 6.66 2.05
C PHE A 137 -11.30 5.69 1.04
N LEU A 138 -11.84 6.18 -0.08
CA LEU A 138 -12.38 5.32 -1.14
C LEU A 138 -11.28 4.46 -1.78
N LEU A 139 -10.12 5.05 -2.09
CA LEU A 139 -9.05 4.35 -2.80
C LEU A 139 -8.21 3.45 -1.88
N MET A 140 -7.79 3.92 -0.72
CA MET A 140 -7.00 3.11 0.21
C MET A 140 -7.88 2.35 1.20
N GLY A 141 -8.92 2.99 1.73
CA GLY A 141 -9.77 2.40 2.76
C GLY A 141 -10.59 1.23 2.24
N LEU A 142 -11.31 1.37 1.11
CA LEU A 142 -12.10 0.26 0.56
C LEU A 142 -11.23 -0.94 0.18
N ASN A 143 -10.08 -0.71 -0.47
CA ASN A 143 -9.18 -1.79 -0.87
C ASN A 143 -8.60 -2.53 0.34
N ASN A 144 -8.19 -1.80 1.39
CA ASN A 144 -7.73 -2.42 2.63
C ASN A 144 -8.87 -3.08 3.42
N SER A 145 -10.11 -2.60 3.31
CA SER A 145 -11.29 -3.24 3.88
C SER A 145 -11.58 -4.60 3.23
N LEU A 146 -11.36 -4.74 1.92
CA LEU A 146 -11.49 -6.01 1.21
C LEU A 146 -10.42 -7.02 1.65
N ILE A 147 -9.18 -6.56 1.86
CA ILE A 147 -8.11 -7.39 2.43
C ILE A 147 -8.48 -7.84 3.84
N LEU A 148 -8.93 -6.90 4.69
CA LEU A 148 -9.30 -7.17 6.08
C LEU A 148 -10.45 -8.17 6.16
N THR A 149 -11.57 -7.90 5.49
CA THR A 149 -12.75 -8.77 5.50
C THR A 149 -12.44 -10.14 4.88
N GLY A 150 -11.72 -10.17 3.76
CA GLY A 150 -11.26 -11.39 3.11
C GLY A 150 -10.37 -12.24 4.03
N SER A 151 -9.50 -11.59 4.80
CA SER A 151 -8.60 -12.24 5.76
C SER A 151 -9.32 -12.71 7.03
N ILE A 152 -10.31 -11.96 7.54
CA ILE A 152 -11.16 -12.36 8.67
C ILE A 152 -11.94 -13.63 8.31
N PHE A 153 -12.66 -13.60 7.18
CA PHE A 153 -13.35 -14.81 6.70
C PHE A 153 -12.36 -15.94 6.42
N GLY A 154 -11.19 -15.62 5.89
CA GLY A 154 -10.13 -16.58 5.62
C GLY A 154 -9.67 -17.28 6.88
N MET A 155 -9.49 -16.54 7.97
CA MET A 155 -9.08 -17.07 9.27
C MET A 155 -10.13 -18.02 9.86
N PHE A 156 -11.42 -17.66 9.80
CA PHE A 156 -12.51 -18.53 10.30
C PHE A 156 -12.70 -19.79 9.45
N PHE A 157 -12.53 -19.71 8.14
CA PHE A 157 -12.73 -20.84 7.23
C PHE A 157 -11.44 -21.59 6.88
N ALA A 158 -10.27 -21.11 7.31
CA ALA A 158 -8.95 -21.71 7.04
C ALA A 158 -8.89 -23.13 7.60
N LYS A 159 -9.05 -24.10 6.69
CA LYS A 159 -8.94 -25.55 6.86
C LYS A 159 -8.69 -25.96 8.32
N THR A 160 -9.75 -25.97 9.12
CA THR A 160 -9.83 -26.71 10.40
C THR A 160 -9.98 -28.21 10.16
N LEU A 161 -10.19 -28.62 8.91
CA LEU A 161 -10.14 -30.00 8.52
C LEU A 161 -8.68 -30.43 8.53
N VAL A 162 -8.32 -31.14 9.60
CA VAL A 162 -7.44 -32.31 9.54
C VAL A 162 -8.09 -33.30 8.55
N ASP A 163 -8.21 -32.93 7.28
CA ASP A 163 -8.58 -33.85 6.23
C ASP A 163 -7.28 -34.33 5.62
N ASN A 164 -6.88 -35.47 6.19
CA ASN A 164 -6.71 -36.66 5.39
C ASN A 164 -5.87 -36.38 4.14
N TYR A 165 -4.56 -36.24 4.38
CA TYR A 165 -3.64 -36.80 3.40
C TYR A 165 -4.15 -38.20 3.12
N GLU A 166 -4.68 -38.40 1.92
CA GLU A 166 -4.83 -39.69 1.28
C GLU A 166 -3.56 -40.47 1.62
N LYS A 167 -3.62 -41.35 2.61
CA LYS A 167 -2.87 -42.59 2.53
C LYS A 167 -3.47 -43.23 1.29
N LYS A 168 -2.82 -43.02 0.14
CA LYS A 168 -2.87 -43.97 -0.96
C LYS A 168 -2.43 -45.30 -0.34
N SER A 169 -3.38 -46.06 0.19
CA SER A 169 -3.17 -47.49 0.38
C SER A 169 -3.00 -48.02 -1.03
N LYS A 170 -1.75 -48.32 -1.39
CA LYS A 170 -1.50 -49.32 -2.42
C LYS A 170 -2.10 -50.61 -1.87
N SER A 171 -3.29 -50.97 -2.35
CA SER A 171 -3.73 -52.36 -2.44
C SER A 171 -3.83 -52.69 -3.92
#